data_AF-A0A502G2W9-F1
#
_entry.id   AF-A0A502G2W9-F1
#
_cell.length_a   1.000
_cell.length_b   1.000
_cell.length_c   1.000
_cell.angle_alpha   90.00
_cell.angle_beta   90.00
_cell.angle_gamma   90.00
#
_symmetry.space_group_name_H-M   'P 1'
#
loop_
_entity.id
_entity.type
_entity.pdbx_description
1 polymer ?
#
loop_
_entity_poly.entity_id
_entity_poly.type
_entity_poly.pdbx_seq_one_letter_code
_entity_poly.pdbx_strand_id
1 'polypeptide(L)'
;MPIDPWFLIAIACSLVGYGLYLVGLRRHLVQPNRASWLIWSAATAVEAATYAAVNPSALPGWVFALSACACAAVTIGIWRRSIWSAPSRGELFCMAACLAALTLWIVSRNAFWAHMLVVVAVPVSFWPTWQSVLQDRTRERSPAWGLWSIGDLATLLVATRSGDQHVGEYAYILVELLCHASVWFMVGLATINPLRSLGFRHGRFYVLDAYSPAANLFAVGETHLGKAVYAAQGFAEGDAIIRFTGRRFRADQVPSLMRGSSDRFVQVTPQHFMGPSGKIDDLINHSCDPNAGLRFAGGSVTLVAVRDIAPGEEIAWDYSTTLAESNWHMICQCRSPECRRVIGNFSTLSQARQEWFRSRNLVAPYLRRRDAVTARDRAA
;
A
#
# COMPACT_ATOMS: atom_id res chain seq x y z
N MET A 1 -22.62 41.67 5.60
CA MET A 1 -22.97 40.58 6.53
C MET A 1 -21.69 40.07 7.15
N PRO A 2 -21.65 39.80 8.47
CA PRO A 2 -20.49 39.13 9.07
C PRO A 2 -20.30 37.77 8.41
N ILE A 3 -19.04 37.44 8.06
CA ILE A 3 -18.69 36.13 7.50
C ILE A 3 -18.97 35.06 8.55
N ASP A 4 -19.68 33.99 8.17
CA ASP A 4 -19.93 32.88 9.09
C ASP A 4 -18.58 32.28 9.54
N PRO A 5 -18.29 32.20 10.86
CA PRO A 5 -17.04 31.61 11.34
C PRO A 5 -16.81 30.19 10.83
N TRP A 6 -17.86 29.41 10.57
CA TRP A 6 -17.75 28.07 10.00
C TRP A 6 -17.18 28.07 8.58
N PHE A 7 -17.43 29.12 7.81
CA PHE A 7 -16.85 29.27 6.47
C PHE A 7 -15.33 29.43 6.52
N LEU A 8 -14.83 30.21 7.49
CA LEU A 8 -13.39 30.36 7.71
C LEU A 8 -12.75 29.06 8.19
N ILE A 9 -13.43 28.32 9.06
CA ILE A 9 -12.99 26.99 9.52
C ILE A 9 -12.92 26.02 8.34
N ALA A 10 -13.94 25.97 7.49
CA ALA A 10 -13.97 25.10 6.31
C ALA A 10 -12.77 25.34 5.38
N ILE A 11 -12.51 26.61 5.03
CA ILE A 11 -11.36 26.98 4.19
C ILE A 11 -10.04 26.62 4.87
N ALA A 12 -9.87 27.00 6.14
CA ALA A 12 -8.62 26.76 6.85
C ALA A 12 -8.32 25.26 6.97
N CYS A 13 -9.30 24.46 7.37
CA CYS A 13 -9.17 23.01 7.49
C CYS A 13 -8.86 22.36 6.15
N SER A 14 -9.56 22.74 5.06
CA SER A 14 -9.27 22.21 3.72
C SER A 14 -7.83 22.50 3.28
N LEU A 15 -7.43 23.79 3.29
CA LEU A 15 -6.12 24.21 2.79
C LEU A 15 -4.96 23.69 3.66
N VAL A 16 -5.11 23.72 4.97
CA VAL A 16 -4.11 23.16 5.90
C VAL A 16 -4.04 21.64 5.71
N GLY A 17 -5.16 20.95 5.47
CA GLY A 17 -5.19 19.53 5.13
C GLY A 17 -4.30 19.21 3.92
N TYR A 18 -4.50 19.88 2.80
CA TYR A 18 -3.65 19.71 1.61
C TYR A 18 -2.19 20.06 1.86
N GLY A 19 -1.92 21.15 2.59
CA GLY A 19 -0.57 21.56 2.96
C GLY A 19 0.17 20.50 3.78
N LEU A 20 -0.48 19.96 4.82
CA LEU A 20 0.09 18.90 5.64
C LEU A 20 0.25 17.59 4.87
N TYR A 21 -0.68 17.26 3.98
CA TYR A 21 -0.56 16.09 3.11
C TYR A 21 0.66 16.19 2.19
N LEU A 22 0.90 17.37 1.59
CA LEU A 22 2.10 17.65 0.78
C LEU A 22 3.39 17.57 1.60
N VAL A 23 3.39 18.06 2.84
CA VAL A 23 4.54 17.91 3.75
C VAL A 23 4.80 16.43 4.05
N GLY A 24 3.74 15.65 4.34
CA GLY A 24 3.81 14.21 4.52
C GLY A 24 4.42 13.50 3.31
N LEU A 25 3.96 13.86 2.10
CA LEU A 25 4.48 13.31 0.84
C LEU A 25 5.96 13.66 0.65
N ARG A 26 6.36 14.92 0.92
CA ARG A 26 7.77 15.36 0.80
C ARG A 26 8.69 14.66 1.79
N ARG A 27 8.18 14.33 2.98
CA ARG A 27 8.90 13.63 4.06
C ARG A 27 8.78 12.10 3.97
N HIS A 28 8.16 11.55 2.93
CA HIS A 28 7.92 10.12 2.77
C HIS A 28 7.14 9.46 3.92
N LEU A 29 6.29 10.25 4.59
CA LEU A 29 5.42 9.78 5.69
C LEU A 29 4.12 9.15 5.19
N VAL A 30 3.75 9.43 3.93
CA VAL A 30 2.58 8.84 3.25
C VAL A 30 2.99 8.28 1.89
N GLN A 31 2.31 7.23 1.46
CA GLN A 31 2.47 6.57 0.16
C GLN A 31 1.11 6.52 -0.55
N PRO A 32 0.66 7.66 -1.11
CA PRO A 32 -0.66 7.78 -1.70
C PRO A 32 -0.91 6.81 -2.85
N ASN A 33 -2.16 6.36 -2.98
CA ASN A 33 -2.60 5.75 -4.23
C ASN A 33 -2.71 6.81 -5.34
N ARG A 34 -1.81 6.73 -6.33
CA ARG A 34 -1.75 7.70 -7.45
C ARG A 34 -3.03 7.75 -8.30
N ALA A 35 -3.73 6.64 -8.44
CA ALA A 35 -4.95 6.56 -9.24
C ALA A 35 -6.08 7.27 -8.51
N SER A 36 -6.20 7.10 -7.19
CA SER A 36 -7.12 7.87 -6.35
C SER A 36 -6.92 9.37 -6.55
N TRP A 37 -5.67 9.86 -6.44
CA TRP A 37 -5.38 11.28 -6.58
C TRP A 37 -5.66 11.82 -7.99
N LEU A 38 -5.40 11.05 -9.04
CA LEU A 38 -5.78 11.43 -10.39
C LEU A 38 -7.31 11.55 -10.54
N ILE A 39 -8.05 10.56 -10.03
CA ILE A 39 -9.52 10.55 -10.07
C ILE A 39 -10.05 11.73 -9.26
N TRP A 40 -9.54 11.96 -8.04
CA TRP A 40 -9.96 13.07 -7.18
C TRP A 40 -9.67 14.43 -7.80
N SER A 41 -8.49 14.65 -8.37
CA SER A 41 -8.19 15.93 -9.04
C SER A 41 -9.21 16.25 -10.14
N ALA A 42 -9.67 15.25 -10.90
CA ALA A 42 -10.71 15.43 -11.91
C ALA A 42 -12.09 15.61 -11.26
N ALA A 43 -12.44 14.78 -10.28
CA ALA A 43 -13.73 14.81 -9.59
C ALA A 43 -13.96 16.13 -8.86
N THR A 44 -13.00 16.61 -8.06
CA THR A 44 -13.09 17.88 -7.32
C THR A 44 -13.17 19.09 -8.24
N ALA A 45 -12.53 19.04 -9.43
CA ALA A 45 -12.61 20.12 -10.41
C ALA A 45 -14.00 20.19 -11.05
N VAL A 46 -14.55 19.03 -11.41
CA VAL A 46 -15.90 18.92 -11.97
C VAL A 46 -16.93 19.37 -10.95
N GLU A 47 -16.78 18.92 -9.71
CA GLU A 47 -17.61 19.28 -8.59
C GLU A 47 -17.61 20.78 -8.31
N ALA A 48 -16.44 21.42 -8.25
CA ALA A 48 -16.36 22.87 -8.09
C ALA A 48 -17.11 23.61 -9.20
N ALA A 49 -16.99 23.14 -10.45
CA ALA A 49 -17.70 23.71 -11.59
C ALA A 49 -19.22 23.48 -11.54
N THR A 50 -19.67 22.27 -11.20
CA THR A 50 -21.11 21.95 -11.12
C THR A 50 -21.77 22.63 -9.93
N TYR A 51 -21.10 22.69 -8.78
CA TYR A 51 -21.60 23.38 -7.60
C TYR A 51 -21.75 24.88 -7.88
N ALA A 52 -20.76 25.51 -8.50
CA ALA A 52 -20.85 26.93 -8.90
C ALA A 52 -21.96 27.18 -9.93
N ALA A 53 -22.22 26.23 -10.84
CA ALA A 53 -23.29 26.35 -11.83
C ALA A 53 -24.69 26.23 -11.22
N VAL A 54 -24.87 25.36 -10.21
CA VAL A 54 -26.14 25.20 -9.50
C VAL A 54 -26.34 26.31 -8.46
N ASN A 55 -25.25 26.78 -7.84
CA ASN A 55 -25.26 27.73 -6.70
C ASN A 55 -24.32 28.93 -6.91
N PRO A 56 -24.59 29.82 -7.89
CA PRO A 56 -23.65 30.84 -8.38
C PRO A 56 -23.26 31.93 -7.36
N SER A 57 -23.94 32.02 -6.22
CA SER A 57 -23.67 32.99 -5.15
C SER A 57 -23.37 32.35 -3.79
N ALA A 58 -23.35 31.02 -3.70
CA ALA A 58 -23.17 30.32 -2.45
C ALA A 58 -21.71 30.34 -2.01
N LEU A 59 -21.46 30.80 -0.79
CA LEU A 59 -20.12 30.85 -0.19
C LEU A 59 -19.35 29.52 -0.27
N PRO A 60 -19.96 28.33 -0.03
CA PRO A 60 -19.28 27.05 -0.16
C PRO A 60 -18.60 26.81 -1.52
N GLY A 61 -19.07 27.43 -2.61
CA GLY A 61 -18.44 27.31 -3.93
C GLY A 61 -16.96 27.69 -3.95
N TRP A 62 -16.55 28.64 -3.10
CA TRP A 62 -15.13 29.00 -2.95
C TRP A 62 -14.30 27.91 -2.27
N VAL A 63 -14.87 27.15 -1.34
CA VAL A 63 -14.20 26.02 -0.69
C VAL A 63 -13.86 24.95 -1.72
N PHE A 64 -14.83 24.61 -2.58
CA PHE A 64 -14.63 23.61 -3.64
C PHE A 64 -13.62 24.07 -4.69
N ALA A 65 -13.69 25.32 -5.14
CA ALA A 65 -12.74 25.86 -6.11
C ALA A 65 -11.29 25.84 -5.59
N LEU A 66 -11.07 26.24 -4.34
CA LEU A 66 -9.74 26.21 -3.72
C LEU A 66 -9.25 24.76 -3.50
N SER A 67 -10.15 23.86 -3.08
CA SER A 67 -9.84 22.44 -2.88
C SER A 67 -9.45 21.76 -4.19
N ALA A 68 -10.14 22.07 -5.31
CA ALA A 68 -9.79 21.56 -6.63
C ALA A 68 -8.37 21.96 -7.06
N CYS A 69 -8.00 23.24 -6.88
CA CYS A 69 -6.65 23.73 -7.15
C CYS A 69 -5.59 23.02 -6.27
N ALA A 70 -5.89 22.86 -4.98
CA ALA A 70 -4.98 22.20 -4.05
C ALA A 70 -4.82 20.70 -4.36
N CYS A 71 -5.91 20.01 -4.69
CA CYS A 71 -5.92 18.60 -5.08
C CYS A 71 -5.11 18.35 -6.36
N ALA A 72 -5.24 19.23 -7.35
CA ALA A 72 -4.41 19.21 -8.56
C ALA A 72 -2.91 19.38 -8.23
N ALA A 73 -2.56 20.29 -7.32
CA ALA A 73 -1.18 20.49 -6.89
C ALA A 73 -0.58 19.25 -6.20
N VAL A 74 -1.36 18.57 -5.34
CA VAL A 74 -0.93 17.31 -4.71
C VAL A 74 -0.74 16.21 -5.75
N THR A 75 -1.70 16.08 -6.67
CA THR A 75 -1.65 15.10 -7.76
C THR A 75 -0.40 15.29 -8.62
N ILE A 76 -0.10 16.52 -9.03
CA ILE A 76 1.14 16.85 -9.75
C ILE A 76 2.38 16.48 -8.91
N GLY A 77 2.36 16.77 -7.61
CA GLY A 77 3.45 16.44 -6.69
C GLY A 77 3.72 14.93 -6.59
N ILE A 78 2.66 14.11 -6.54
CA ILE A 78 2.73 12.65 -6.52
C ILE A 78 3.30 12.13 -7.85
N TRP A 79 2.74 12.60 -8.96
CA TRP A 79 3.05 12.08 -10.29
C TRP A 79 4.48 12.45 -10.75
N ARG A 80 5.00 13.62 -10.36
CA ARG A 80 6.40 14.00 -10.66
C ARG A 80 7.46 13.12 -9.98
N ARG A 81 7.11 12.42 -8.89
CA ARG A 81 8.03 11.59 -8.10
C ARG A 81 7.82 10.09 -8.32
N SER A 82 6.79 9.71 -9.07
CA SER A 82 6.36 8.32 -9.18
C SER A 82 7.03 7.60 -10.36
N ILE A 83 7.51 6.38 -10.13
CA ILE A 83 7.86 5.45 -11.20
C ILE A 83 6.55 4.89 -11.79
N TRP A 84 6.39 5.00 -13.10
CA TRP A 84 5.15 4.57 -13.76
C TRP A 84 4.96 3.06 -13.63
N SER A 85 3.74 2.64 -13.27
CA SER A 85 3.33 1.24 -13.32
C SER A 85 1.86 1.17 -13.75
N ALA A 86 1.44 0.03 -14.28
CA ALA A 86 0.07 -0.13 -14.76
C ALA A 86 -0.94 -0.06 -13.58
N PRO A 87 -2.13 0.53 -13.78
CA PRO A 87 -3.19 0.48 -12.79
C PRO A 87 -3.64 -0.95 -12.49
N SER A 88 -4.04 -1.22 -11.26
CA SER A 88 -4.71 -2.47 -10.89
C SER A 88 -6.09 -2.58 -11.55
N ARG A 89 -6.68 -3.78 -11.56
CA ARG A 89 -8.04 -3.98 -12.09
C ARG A 89 -9.09 -3.14 -11.35
N GLY A 90 -8.94 -2.97 -10.04
CA GLY A 90 -9.82 -2.13 -9.23
C GLY A 90 -9.68 -0.65 -9.58
N GLU A 91 -8.44 -0.17 -9.72
CA GLU A 91 -8.18 1.21 -10.16
C GLU A 91 -8.74 1.48 -11.56
N LEU A 92 -8.55 0.55 -12.50
CA LEU A 92 -9.09 0.67 -13.85
C LEU A 92 -10.62 0.73 -13.86
N PHE A 93 -11.28 -0.08 -13.04
CA PHE A 93 -12.73 -0.02 -12.88
C PHE A 93 -13.19 1.34 -12.34
N CYS A 94 -12.57 1.84 -11.27
CA CYS A 94 -12.90 3.15 -10.70
C CYS A 94 -12.67 4.29 -11.70
N MET A 95 -11.56 4.27 -12.43
CA MET A 95 -11.26 5.24 -13.48
C MET A 95 -12.31 5.19 -14.60
N ALA A 96 -12.68 4.00 -15.08
CA ALA A 96 -13.69 3.82 -16.11
C ALA A 96 -15.08 4.27 -15.65
N ALA A 97 -15.47 3.95 -14.42
CA ALA A 97 -16.74 4.38 -13.84
C ALA A 97 -16.83 5.91 -13.72
N CYS A 98 -15.76 6.55 -13.25
CA CYS A 98 -15.71 8.02 -13.17
C CYS A 98 -15.73 8.67 -14.56
N LEU A 99 -15.02 8.11 -15.54
CA LEU A 99 -15.04 8.61 -16.92
C LEU A 99 -16.44 8.46 -17.56
N ALA A 100 -17.13 7.36 -17.29
CA ALA A 100 -18.49 7.15 -17.74
C ALA A 100 -19.45 8.17 -17.12
N ALA A 101 -19.34 8.44 -15.82
CA ALA A 101 -20.13 9.47 -15.14
C ALA A 101 -19.90 10.87 -15.74
N LEU A 102 -18.64 11.23 -16.02
CA LEU A 102 -18.30 12.50 -16.69
C LEU A 102 -18.88 12.58 -18.11
N THR A 103 -18.84 11.49 -18.86
CA THR A 103 -19.39 11.43 -20.21
C THR A 103 -20.91 11.60 -20.20
N LEU A 104 -21.60 10.91 -19.27
CA LEU A 104 -23.04 11.02 -19.08
C LEU A 104 -23.45 12.45 -18.69
N TRP A 105 -22.65 13.12 -17.86
CA TRP A 105 -22.86 14.53 -17.54
C TRP A 105 -22.83 15.41 -18.80
N ILE A 106 -21.73 15.36 -19.58
CA ILE A 106 -21.55 16.20 -20.79
C ILE A 106 -22.73 16.05 -21.75
N VAL A 107 -23.29 14.84 -21.85
CA VAL A 107 -24.44 14.54 -22.72
C VAL A 107 -25.77 15.00 -22.11
N SER A 108 -25.97 14.87 -20.80
CA SER A 108 -27.26 15.10 -20.14
C SER A 108 -27.78 16.54 -20.20
N ARG A 109 -26.89 17.53 -20.34
CA ARG A 109 -27.19 18.99 -20.28
C ARG A 109 -28.06 19.43 -19.08
N ASN A 110 -28.17 18.60 -18.04
CA ASN A 110 -28.96 18.86 -16.85
C ASN A 110 -28.04 18.92 -15.62
N ALA A 111 -27.91 20.11 -15.04
CA ALA A 111 -26.99 20.36 -13.93
C ALA A 111 -27.34 19.57 -12.66
N PHE A 112 -28.62 19.26 -12.42
CA PHE A 112 -29.04 18.51 -11.23
C PHE A 112 -28.65 17.03 -11.32
N TRP A 113 -28.98 16.35 -12.42
CA TRP A 113 -28.61 14.94 -12.59
C TRP A 113 -27.11 14.74 -12.74
N ALA A 114 -26.43 15.71 -13.34
CA ALA A 114 -24.97 15.79 -13.35
C ALA A 114 -24.39 15.81 -11.95
N HIS A 115 -24.91 16.69 -11.09
CA HIS A 115 -24.51 16.80 -9.70
C HIS A 115 -24.76 15.49 -8.93
N MET A 116 -25.91 14.84 -9.13
CA MET A 116 -26.22 13.55 -8.49
C MET A 116 -25.31 12.40 -8.95
N LEU A 117 -24.87 12.39 -10.21
CA LEU A 117 -23.87 11.42 -10.69
C LEU A 117 -22.53 11.60 -9.99
N VAL A 118 -22.10 12.84 -9.73
CA VAL A 118 -20.88 13.14 -8.98
C VAL A 118 -20.98 12.61 -7.55
N VAL A 119 -22.12 12.81 -6.87
CA VAL A 119 -22.37 12.25 -5.52
C VAL A 119 -22.12 10.74 -5.46
N VAL A 120 -22.58 9.99 -6.47
CA VAL A 120 -22.37 8.53 -6.55
C VAL A 120 -20.93 8.18 -6.92
N ALA A 121 -20.26 9.00 -7.74
CA ALA A 121 -18.88 8.77 -8.15
C ALA A 121 -17.87 8.98 -7.01
N VAL A 122 -18.18 9.81 -6.02
CA VAL A 122 -17.27 10.09 -4.89
C VAL A 122 -16.88 8.80 -4.14
N PRO A 123 -17.80 7.97 -3.58
CA PRO A 123 -17.41 6.74 -2.91
C PRO A 123 -16.62 5.78 -3.80
N VAL A 124 -16.94 5.70 -5.10
CA VAL A 124 -16.22 4.87 -6.07
C VAL A 124 -14.78 5.35 -6.21
N SER A 125 -14.54 6.67 -6.20
CA SER A 125 -13.20 7.24 -6.25
C SER A 125 -12.37 6.99 -4.98
N PHE A 126 -13.02 6.82 -3.82
CA PHE A 126 -12.36 6.51 -2.55
C PHE A 126 -11.97 5.03 -2.42
N TRP A 127 -12.56 4.15 -3.24
CA TRP A 127 -12.34 2.72 -3.17
C TRP A 127 -10.86 2.30 -3.21
N PRO A 128 -9.99 2.80 -4.12
CA PRO A 128 -8.59 2.40 -4.13
C PRO A 128 -7.84 2.88 -2.89
N THR A 129 -8.26 4.00 -2.28
CA THR A 129 -7.71 4.51 -1.02
C THR A 129 -8.12 3.62 0.15
N TRP A 130 -9.40 3.24 0.26
CA TRP A 130 -9.83 2.27 1.28
C TRP A 130 -9.08 0.95 1.15
N GLN A 131 -8.93 0.43 -0.07
CA GLN A 131 -8.13 -0.76 -0.30
C GLN A 131 -6.66 -0.57 0.11
N SER A 132 -6.07 0.60 -0.19
CA SER A 132 -4.69 0.93 0.22
C SER A 132 -4.54 0.92 1.74
N VAL A 133 -5.47 1.55 2.46
CA VAL A 133 -5.46 1.64 3.94
C VAL A 133 -5.77 0.30 4.60
N LEU A 134 -6.65 -0.51 4.02
CA LEU A 134 -6.92 -1.88 4.50
C LEU A 134 -5.68 -2.79 4.37
N GLN A 135 -4.86 -2.58 3.34
CA GLN A 135 -3.61 -3.31 3.17
C GLN A 135 -2.54 -2.80 4.14
N ASP A 136 -2.43 -1.48 4.28
CA ASP A 136 -1.45 -0.83 5.15
C ASP A 136 -1.91 0.58 5.52
N ARG A 137 -2.33 0.75 6.78
CA ARG A 137 -2.82 2.01 7.32
C ARG A 137 -1.79 3.14 7.27
N THR A 138 -0.49 2.80 7.26
CA THR A 138 0.58 3.81 7.28
C THR A 138 0.67 4.58 5.97
N ARG A 139 0.19 4.01 4.86
CA ARG A 139 0.20 4.64 3.53
C ARG A 139 -0.55 5.96 3.46
N GLU A 140 -1.61 6.10 4.24
CA GLU A 140 -2.47 7.29 4.25
C GLU A 140 -2.50 7.97 5.62
N ARG A 141 -1.54 7.67 6.52
CA ARG A 141 -1.54 8.18 7.89
C ARG A 141 -1.16 9.66 7.95
N SER A 142 -2.13 10.51 7.68
CA SER A 142 -2.02 11.96 7.62
C SER A 142 -3.05 12.64 8.52
N PRO A 143 -2.72 13.76 9.21
CA PRO A 143 -3.71 14.56 9.91
C PRO A 143 -4.70 15.22 8.94
N ALA A 144 -4.37 15.26 7.65
CA ALA A 144 -5.20 15.84 6.60
C ALA A 144 -6.61 15.21 6.56
N TRP A 145 -6.74 13.89 6.76
CA TRP A 145 -8.06 13.24 6.76
C TRP A 145 -8.99 13.76 7.85
N GLY A 146 -8.44 14.05 9.04
CA GLY A 146 -9.21 14.67 10.11
C GLY A 146 -9.54 16.12 9.83
N LEU A 147 -8.60 16.87 9.27
CA LEU A 147 -8.83 18.25 8.86
C LEU A 147 -9.90 18.35 7.77
N TRP A 148 -9.84 17.54 6.72
CA TRP A 148 -10.88 17.50 5.68
C TRP A 148 -12.24 17.12 6.28
N SER A 149 -12.30 16.09 7.14
CA SER A 149 -13.56 15.73 7.81
C SER A 149 -14.16 16.89 8.63
N ILE A 150 -13.32 17.63 9.37
CA ILE A 150 -13.78 18.82 10.12
C ILE A 150 -14.19 19.94 9.16
N GLY A 151 -13.46 20.12 8.07
CA GLY A 151 -13.75 21.08 7.01
C GLY A 151 -15.10 20.81 6.35
N ASP A 152 -15.40 19.57 5.99
CA ASP A 152 -16.67 19.19 5.37
C ASP A 152 -17.84 19.34 6.33
N LEU A 153 -17.64 19.00 7.62
CA LEU A 153 -18.64 19.26 8.65
C LEU A 153 -18.91 20.77 8.79
N ALA A 154 -17.88 21.60 8.76
CA ALA A 154 -18.02 23.05 8.77
C ALA A 154 -18.76 23.56 7.52
N THR A 155 -18.44 23.03 6.34
CA THR A 155 -19.15 23.33 5.08
C THR A 155 -20.63 22.96 5.17
N LEU A 156 -20.96 21.80 5.76
CA LEU A 156 -22.34 21.37 5.99
C LEU A 156 -23.09 22.33 6.94
N LEU A 157 -22.41 22.82 7.99
CA LEU A 157 -22.98 23.80 8.91
C LEU A 157 -23.23 25.15 8.23
N VAL A 158 -22.35 25.61 7.35
CA VAL A 158 -22.58 26.83 6.54
C VAL A 158 -23.78 26.65 5.62
N ALA A 159 -23.86 25.52 4.91
CA ALA A 159 -24.93 25.19 3.98
C ALA A 159 -26.31 25.09 4.67
N THR A 160 -26.37 24.49 5.86
CA THR A 160 -27.63 24.39 6.64
C THR A 160 -28.09 25.72 7.23
N ARG A 161 -27.18 26.65 7.50
CA ARG A 161 -27.50 27.96 8.10
C ARG A 161 -27.84 29.05 7.09
N SER A 162 -27.52 28.85 5.82
CA SER A 162 -27.78 29.82 4.75
C SER A 162 -29.22 29.78 4.22
N GLY A 163 -30.05 28.84 4.70
CA GLY A 163 -31.51 28.96 4.74
C GLY A 163 -32.29 28.69 3.46
N ASP A 164 -31.63 28.44 2.33
CA ASP A 164 -32.29 28.41 1.01
C ASP A 164 -31.70 27.30 0.12
N GLN A 165 -31.96 26.02 0.41
CA GLN A 165 -31.23 24.94 -0.29
C GLN A 165 -32.01 23.66 -0.62
N HIS A 166 -31.66 23.08 -1.77
CA HIS A 166 -32.19 21.86 -2.33
C HIS A 166 -31.44 20.61 -1.80
N VAL A 167 -32.12 19.46 -1.72
CA VAL A 167 -31.59 18.18 -1.21
C VAL A 167 -30.23 17.78 -1.82
N GLY A 168 -29.99 18.15 -3.08
CA GLY A 168 -28.75 17.83 -3.80
C GLY A 168 -27.49 18.48 -3.22
N GLU A 169 -27.61 19.64 -2.57
CA GLU A 169 -26.47 20.34 -1.97
C GLU A 169 -25.95 19.61 -0.73
N TYR A 170 -26.85 19.13 0.12
CA TYR A 170 -26.51 18.37 1.33
C TYR A 170 -25.98 16.98 1.03
N ALA A 171 -26.55 16.31 0.03
CA ALA A 171 -26.18 14.94 -0.31
C ALA A 171 -24.69 14.82 -0.63
N TYR A 172 -24.16 15.78 -1.38
CA TYR A 172 -22.75 15.80 -1.76
C TYR A 172 -21.84 16.01 -0.53
N ILE A 173 -22.06 17.11 0.21
CA ILE A 173 -21.23 17.46 1.37
C ILE A 173 -21.23 16.33 2.40
N LEU A 174 -22.38 15.67 2.60
CA LEU A 174 -22.51 14.54 3.49
C LEU A 174 -21.71 13.32 3.00
N VAL A 175 -21.77 13.00 1.71
CA VAL A 175 -21.02 11.88 1.15
C VAL A 175 -19.51 12.12 1.22
N GLU A 176 -19.05 13.33 0.93
CA GLU A 176 -17.64 13.70 1.06
C GLU A 176 -17.17 13.60 2.52
N LEU A 177 -17.94 14.18 3.46
CA LEU A 177 -17.69 14.06 4.89
C LEU A 177 -17.56 12.60 5.33
N LEU A 178 -18.48 11.73 4.91
CA LEU A 178 -18.44 10.31 5.26
C LEU A 178 -17.22 9.60 4.65
N CYS A 179 -16.84 9.94 3.43
CA CYS A 179 -15.66 9.40 2.78
C CYS A 179 -14.38 9.83 3.51
N HIS A 180 -14.19 11.11 3.81
CA HIS A 180 -13.04 11.61 4.57
C HIS A 180 -13.00 11.04 6.00
N ALA A 181 -14.14 11.03 6.70
CA ALA A 181 -14.24 10.53 8.07
C ALA A 181 -13.96 9.02 8.14
N SER A 182 -14.40 8.25 7.13
CA SER A 182 -14.12 6.81 7.08
C SER A 182 -12.62 6.54 6.94
N VAL A 183 -11.93 7.23 6.02
CA VAL A 183 -10.46 7.07 5.87
C VAL A 183 -9.76 7.49 7.15
N TRP A 184 -10.19 8.61 7.75
CA TRP A 184 -9.64 9.09 9.02
C TRP A 184 -9.80 8.05 10.15
N PHE A 185 -10.97 7.44 10.28
CA PHE A 185 -11.21 6.37 11.26
C PHE A 185 -10.33 5.15 10.98
N MET A 186 -10.17 4.78 9.71
CA MET A 186 -9.35 3.63 9.30
C MET A 186 -7.85 3.83 9.54
N VAL A 187 -7.31 5.04 9.35
CA VAL A 187 -5.89 5.37 9.64
C VAL A 187 -5.64 5.68 11.12
N GLY A 188 -6.72 5.91 11.88
CA GLY A 188 -6.74 6.08 13.33
C GLY A 188 -6.98 7.54 13.75
N LEU A 189 -8.01 7.76 14.58
CA LEU A 189 -8.42 9.08 15.08
C LEU A 189 -7.31 9.84 15.82
N ALA A 190 -6.30 9.14 16.33
CA ALA A 190 -5.15 9.75 17.01
C ALA A 190 -4.27 10.62 16.09
N THR A 191 -4.48 10.62 14.77
CA THR A 191 -3.79 11.54 13.83
C THR A 191 -4.19 13.01 14.01
N ILE A 192 -5.17 13.34 14.87
CA ILE A 192 -5.58 14.71 15.22
C ILE A 192 -4.40 15.60 15.60
N ASN A 193 -3.45 15.07 16.38
CA ASN A 193 -2.35 15.88 16.89
C ASN A 193 -1.25 15.99 15.81
N PRO A 194 -1.04 17.17 15.19
CA PRO A 194 -0.07 17.34 14.11
C PRO A 194 1.36 17.07 14.59
N LEU A 195 1.66 17.35 15.87
CA LEU A 195 2.97 17.09 16.48
C LEU A 195 3.22 15.58 16.65
N ARG A 196 2.17 14.79 16.89
CA ARG A 196 2.26 13.31 16.92
C ARG A 196 2.27 12.69 15.53
N SER A 197 1.67 13.36 14.53
CA SER A 197 1.59 12.83 13.16
C SER A 197 2.75 13.24 12.25
N LEU A 198 3.46 14.34 12.54
CA LEU A 198 4.56 14.86 11.71
C LEU A 198 5.94 14.72 12.36
N GLY A 199 5.99 14.29 13.63
CA GLY A 199 7.19 14.22 14.46
C GLY A 199 7.77 15.60 14.81
N PHE A 200 8.48 15.69 15.93
CA PHE A 200 9.18 16.91 16.33
C PHE A 200 10.66 16.64 16.62
N ARG A 201 11.51 17.60 16.24
CA ARG A 201 12.97 17.55 16.41
C ARG A 201 13.41 18.58 17.45
N HIS A 202 14.13 18.13 18.47
CA HIS A 202 14.82 19.00 19.44
C HIS A 202 16.31 18.65 19.47
N GLY A 203 17.14 19.47 18.81
CA GLY A 203 18.58 19.23 18.71
C GLY A 203 18.92 17.90 18.02
N ARG A 204 19.66 17.03 18.72
CA ARG A 204 20.01 15.67 18.24
C ARG A 204 18.94 14.62 18.46
N PHE A 205 17.86 14.94 19.18
CA PHE A 205 16.77 14.01 19.48
C PHE A 205 15.57 14.27 18.58
N TYR A 206 15.10 13.21 17.92
CA TYR A 206 13.85 13.19 17.18
C TYR A 206 12.84 12.39 18.01
N VAL A 207 11.80 13.05 18.51
CA VAL A 207 10.79 12.39 19.35
C VAL A 207 9.60 12.06 18.47
N LEU A 208 9.43 10.76 18.19
CA LEU A 208 8.22 10.15 17.64
C LEU A 208 7.57 9.37 18.78
N ASP A 209 6.58 9.95 19.47
CA ASP A 209 5.97 9.22 20.58
C ASP A 209 4.90 8.22 20.10
N ALA A 210 5.29 6.95 20.19
CA ALA A 210 4.50 5.73 20.37
C ALA A 210 3.22 5.56 19.53
N TYR A 211 3.38 5.59 18.21
CA TYR A 211 2.88 4.48 17.40
C TYR A 211 4.05 4.09 16.54
N SER A 212 4.74 3.02 16.93
CA SER A 212 5.68 2.37 16.02
C SER A 212 4.90 2.18 14.73
N PRO A 213 5.32 2.77 13.60
CA PRO A 213 4.88 2.23 12.34
C PRO A 213 5.14 0.72 12.46
N ALA A 214 4.37 -0.14 11.79
CA ALA A 214 5.11 -1.23 11.17
C ALA A 214 6.20 -0.46 10.42
N ALA A 215 7.43 -0.45 10.94
CA ALA A 215 8.49 0.37 10.37
C ALA A 215 8.46 0.07 8.87
N ASN A 216 9.05 0.92 8.04
CA ASN A 216 9.62 0.27 6.87
C ASN A 216 10.57 -0.77 7.47
N LEU A 217 10.08 -2.01 7.61
CA LEU A 217 10.77 -3.16 8.19
C LEU A 217 11.99 -3.49 7.32
N PHE A 218 11.94 -2.93 6.11
CA PHE A 218 12.81 -3.17 5.01
C PHE A 218 13.30 -1.85 4.40
N ALA A 219 14.57 -1.81 4.03
CA ALA A 219 15.12 -0.89 3.04
C ALA A 219 15.48 -1.70 1.78
N VAL A 220 15.32 -1.10 0.60
CA VAL A 220 15.78 -1.71 -0.66
C VAL A 220 17.06 -1.02 -1.08
N GLY A 221 18.11 -1.80 -1.31
CA GLY A 221 19.38 -1.31 -1.83
C GLY A 221 19.83 -2.13 -3.03
N GLU A 222 21.07 -1.93 -3.46
CA GLU A 222 21.71 -2.69 -4.53
C GLU A 222 23.01 -3.32 -4.03
N THR A 223 23.26 -4.55 -4.47
CA THR A 223 24.51 -5.29 -4.30
C THR A 223 25.04 -5.71 -5.67
N HIS A 224 26.16 -6.44 -5.71
CA HIS A 224 26.63 -7.08 -6.93
C HIS A 224 25.67 -8.15 -7.49
N LEU A 225 24.62 -8.53 -6.73
CA LEU A 225 23.55 -9.44 -7.16
C LEU A 225 22.35 -8.70 -7.76
N GLY A 226 22.36 -7.37 -7.78
CA GLY A 226 21.21 -6.53 -8.14
C GLY A 226 20.49 -6.01 -6.91
N LYS A 227 19.17 -5.89 -6.97
CA LYS A 227 18.38 -5.38 -5.83
C LYS A 227 18.42 -6.35 -4.66
N ALA A 228 18.47 -5.80 -3.45
CA ALA A 228 18.50 -6.54 -2.20
C ALA A 228 17.59 -5.89 -1.15
N VAL A 229 17.15 -6.69 -0.18
CA VAL A 229 16.30 -6.25 0.93
C VAL A 229 17.12 -6.25 2.20
N TYR A 230 17.12 -5.14 2.91
CA TYR A 230 17.83 -4.94 4.17
C TYR A 230 16.84 -4.73 5.29
N ALA A 231 17.13 -5.25 6.48
CA ALA A 231 16.33 -4.99 7.66
C ALA A 231 16.47 -3.51 8.04
N ALA A 232 15.39 -2.72 8.00
CA ALA A 232 15.46 -1.31 8.45
C ALA A 232 15.22 -1.17 9.96
N GLN A 233 14.81 -2.25 10.62
CA GLN A 233 14.86 -2.44 12.06
C GLN A 233 15.37 -3.85 12.39
N GLY A 234 15.68 -4.12 13.65
CA GLY A 234 16.10 -5.45 14.07
C GLY A 234 14.95 -6.45 14.06
N PHE A 235 15.27 -7.72 13.81
CA PHE A 235 14.39 -8.87 14.02
C PHE A 235 15.04 -9.82 15.00
N ALA A 236 14.29 -10.31 15.99
CA ALA A 236 14.75 -11.37 16.87
C ALA A 236 14.63 -12.74 16.19
N GLU A 237 15.43 -13.72 16.62
CA GLU A 237 15.27 -15.10 16.16
C GLU A 237 13.81 -15.59 16.29
N GLY A 238 13.27 -16.13 15.21
CA GLY A 238 11.90 -16.65 15.14
C GLY A 238 10.84 -15.64 14.74
N ASP A 239 11.15 -14.34 14.67
CA ASP A 239 10.22 -13.30 14.24
C ASP A 239 9.72 -13.54 12.81
N ALA A 240 8.44 -13.26 12.59
CA ALA A 240 7.86 -13.23 11.26
C ALA A 240 8.33 -11.96 10.53
N ILE A 241 8.99 -12.15 9.39
CA ILE A 241 9.54 -11.07 8.58
C ILE A 241 8.50 -10.60 7.56
N ILE A 242 8.15 -11.48 6.60
CA ILE A 242 7.19 -11.14 5.54
C ILE A 242 6.48 -12.38 5.00
N ARG A 243 5.21 -12.22 4.62
CA ARG A 243 4.43 -13.26 3.94
C ARG A 243 4.57 -13.13 2.42
N PHE A 244 4.84 -14.25 1.76
CA PHE A 244 4.89 -14.32 0.31
C PHE A 244 3.46 -14.37 -0.24
N THR A 245 3.14 -13.52 -1.22
CA THR A 245 1.74 -13.31 -1.69
C THR A 245 1.55 -13.48 -3.19
N GLY A 246 2.48 -14.14 -3.87
CA GLY A 246 2.41 -14.41 -5.29
C GLY A 246 1.22 -15.30 -5.71
N ARG A 247 0.82 -15.19 -6.98
CA ARG A 247 -0.17 -16.08 -7.58
C ARG A 247 0.37 -17.50 -7.66
N ARG A 248 -0.47 -18.50 -7.41
CA ARG A 248 -0.13 -19.91 -7.61
C ARG A 248 -0.35 -20.34 -9.05
N PHE A 249 0.61 -21.09 -9.56
CA PHE A 249 0.63 -21.71 -10.89
C PHE A 249 0.85 -23.20 -10.71
N ARG A 250 0.23 -24.00 -11.57
CA ARG A 250 0.58 -25.42 -11.67
C ARG A 250 1.96 -25.55 -12.31
N ALA A 251 2.70 -26.61 -11.98
CA ALA A 251 4.06 -26.83 -12.44
C ALA A 251 4.18 -26.85 -13.98
N ASP A 252 3.16 -27.35 -14.68
CA ASP A 252 3.04 -27.39 -16.15
C ASP A 252 2.84 -25.99 -16.79
N GLN A 253 2.47 -24.99 -15.99
CA GLN A 253 2.27 -23.60 -16.42
C GLN A 253 3.49 -22.71 -16.14
N VAL A 254 4.48 -23.20 -15.41
CA VAL A 254 5.71 -22.46 -15.13
C VAL A 254 6.64 -22.59 -16.33
N PRO A 255 7.15 -21.49 -16.90
CA PRO A 255 8.09 -21.55 -18.02
C PRO A 255 9.29 -22.44 -17.70
N SER A 256 9.61 -23.39 -18.58
CA SER A 256 10.74 -24.31 -18.42
C SER A 256 12.10 -23.63 -18.50
N LEU A 257 12.18 -22.47 -19.16
CA LEU A 257 13.37 -21.65 -19.27
C LEU A 257 13.09 -20.26 -18.68
N MET A 258 13.57 -20.05 -17.46
CA MET A 258 13.46 -18.75 -16.80
C MET A 258 14.76 -17.95 -17.00
N ARG A 259 14.64 -16.69 -17.42
CA ARG A 259 15.78 -15.78 -17.62
C ARG A 259 15.48 -14.42 -16.99
N GLY A 260 16.44 -13.88 -16.24
CA GLY A 260 16.35 -12.55 -15.66
C GLY A 260 15.24 -12.42 -14.60
N SER A 261 14.43 -11.36 -14.67
CA SER A 261 13.36 -11.06 -13.71
C SER A 261 12.23 -12.08 -13.65
N SER A 262 12.20 -13.05 -14.58
CA SER A 262 11.22 -14.14 -14.62
C SER A 262 11.55 -15.29 -13.67
N ASP A 263 12.73 -15.30 -13.04
CA ASP A 263 13.24 -16.42 -12.25
C ASP A 263 12.79 -16.44 -10.77
N ARG A 264 11.59 -15.93 -10.49
CA ARG A 264 11.11 -15.65 -9.12
C ARG A 264 9.94 -16.53 -8.73
N PHE A 265 10.12 -17.83 -8.86
CA PHE A 265 9.11 -18.81 -8.48
C PHE A 265 9.57 -19.60 -7.25
N VAL A 266 8.69 -19.66 -6.26
CA VAL A 266 8.88 -20.45 -5.04
C VAL A 266 8.00 -21.68 -5.14
N GLN A 267 8.59 -22.87 -5.12
CA GLN A 267 7.80 -24.11 -5.10
C GLN A 267 7.10 -24.21 -3.73
N VAL A 268 5.78 -24.38 -3.73
CA VAL A 268 4.96 -24.42 -2.50
C VAL A 268 4.33 -25.78 -2.24
N THR A 269 4.08 -26.54 -3.30
CA THR A 269 3.71 -27.96 -3.27
C THR A 269 4.44 -28.68 -4.40
N PRO A 270 4.47 -30.03 -4.45
CA PRO A 270 5.12 -30.72 -5.57
C PRO A 270 4.55 -30.33 -6.93
N GLN A 271 3.26 -29.94 -7.00
CA GLN A 271 2.56 -29.58 -8.25
C GLN A 271 2.35 -28.08 -8.45
N HIS A 272 2.69 -27.22 -7.47
CA HIS A 272 2.42 -25.79 -7.56
C HIS A 272 3.61 -24.92 -7.18
N PHE A 273 3.75 -23.84 -7.93
CA PHE A 273 4.71 -22.77 -7.69
C PHE A 273 3.95 -21.48 -7.40
N MET A 274 4.50 -20.67 -6.50
CA MET A 274 4.11 -19.29 -6.28
C MET A 274 5.00 -18.41 -7.13
N GLY A 275 4.42 -17.68 -8.09
CA GLY A 275 5.15 -16.72 -8.91
C GLY A 275 5.41 -15.39 -8.18
N PRO A 276 6.01 -14.40 -8.86
CA PRO A 276 6.32 -13.11 -8.26
C PRO A 276 5.05 -12.37 -7.82
N SER A 277 5.12 -11.67 -6.68
CA SER A 277 4.02 -10.91 -6.11
C SER A 277 3.94 -9.47 -6.63
N GLY A 278 5.05 -8.96 -7.20
CA GLY A 278 5.26 -7.55 -7.54
C GLY A 278 5.64 -6.68 -6.33
N LYS A 279 5.91 -7.27 -5.17
CA LYS A 279 6.26 -6.57 -3.92
C LYS A 279 7.70 -6.92 -3.48
N ILE A 280 8.06 -6.51 -2.26
CA ILE A 280 9.42 -6.61 -1.75
C ILE A 280 9.90 -8.05 -1.50
N ASP A 281 8.99 -9.02 -1.32
CA ASP A 281 9.32 -10.45 -1.23
C ASP A 281 10.03 -10.97 -2.48
N ASP A 282 9.78 -10.38 -3.65
CA ASP A 282 10.43 -10.73 -4.92
C ASP A 282 11.91 -10.28 -5.00
N LEU A 283 12.37 -9.47 -4.04
CA LEU A 283 13.71 -8.87 -4.02
C LEU A 283 14.63 -9.49 -2.96
N ILE A 284 14.14 -10.44 -2.17
CA ILE A 284 14.90 -11.09 -1.11
C ILE A 284 15.82 -12.13 -1.74
N ASN A 285 17.12 -11.90 -1.63
CA ASN A 285 18.14 -12.71 -2.29
C ASN A 285 18.41 -14.05 -1.60
N HIS A 286 19.18 -14.86 -2.30
CA HIS A 286 19.75 -16.08 -1.76
C HIS A 286 21.04 -15.82 -0.98
N SER A 287 21.19 -16.51 0.15
CA SER A 287 22.48 -16.71 0.82
C SER A 287 22.72 -18.19 1.15
N CYS A 288 23.96 -18.65 0.96
CA CYS A 288 24.38 -19.95 1.48
C CYS A 288 24.50 -19.94 3.01
N ASP A 289 24.67 -18.79 3.65
CA ASP A 289 24.60 -18.66 5.11
C ASP A 289 23.44 -17.70 5.44
N PRO A 290 22.19 -18.20 5.42
CA PRO A 290 21.02 -17.34 5.50
C PRO A 290 20.74 -16.88 6.92
N ASN A 291 20.17 -15.68 7.05
CA ASN A 291 19.61 -15.16 8.30
C ASN A 291 18.09 -15.27 8.37
N ALA A 292 17.45 -15.72 7.29
CA ALA A 292 16.02 -15.96 7.22
C ALA A 292 15.68 -17.31 6.55
N GLY A 293 14.49 -17.83 6.80
CA GLY A 293 14.01 -19.10 6.23
C GLY A 293 12.49 -19.15 6.09
N LEU A 294 11.97 -20.02 5.22
CA LEU A 294 10.54 -20.10 4.95
C LEU A 294 9.83 -21.10 5.87
N ARG A 295 8.73 -20.66 6.47
CA ARG A 295 7.77 -21.52 7.19
C ARG A 295 6.47 -21.65 6.41
N PHE A 296 5.97 -22.88 6.38
CA PHE A 296 4.75 -23.28 5.68
C PHE A 296 3.70 -23.68 6.71
N ALA A 297 2.63 -22.89 6.80
CA ALA A 297 1.55 -23.12 7.75
C ALA A 297 0.19 -22.72 7.17
N GLY A 298 -0.79 -23.62 7.21
CA GLY A 298 -2.17 -23.33 6.78
C GLY A 298 -2.28 -22.84 5.33
N GLY A 299 -1.41 -23.32 4.44
CA GLY A 299 -1.34 -22.86 3.06
C GLY A 299 -0.71 -21.46 2.90
N SER A 300 -0.14 -20.86 3.93
CA SER A 300 0.64 -19.63 3.83
C SER A 300 2.14 -19.90 3.87
N VAL A 301 2.91 -19.05 3.19
CA VAL A 301 4.38 -19.10 3.16
C VAL A 301 4.89 -17.81 3.78
N THR A 302 5.58 -17.92 4.91
CA THR A 302 6.08 -16.78 5.68
C THR A 302 7.58 -16.91 5.89
N LEU A 303 8.33 -15.88 5.53
CA LEU A 303 9.74 -15.77 5.85
C LEU A 303 9.89 -15.39 7.33
N VAL A 304 10.73 -16.11 8.05
CA VAL A 304 11.03 -15.88 9.46
C VAL A 304 12.52 -15.73 9.69
N ALA A 305 12.91 -14.98 10.72
CA ALA A 305 14.30 -14.86 11.14
C ALA A 305 14.79 -16.19 11.74
N VAL A 306 15.99 -16.65 11.35
CA VAL A 306 16.60 -17.90 11.88
C VAL A 306 17.67 -17.63 12.93
N ARG A 307 18.00 -16.36 13.12
CA ARG A 307 18.83 -15.75 14.15
C ARG A 307 18.46 -14.28 14.24
N ASP A 308 19.01 -13.56 15.21
CA ASP A 308 18.87 -12.11 15.26
C ASP A 308 19.42 -11.47 13.97
N ILE A 309 18.66 -10.51 13.43
CA ILE A 309 19.00 -9.71 12.24
C ILE A 309 19.12 -8.26 12.67
N ALA A 310 20.28 -7.65 12.46
CA ALA A 310 20.52 -6.27 12.85
C ALA A 310 19.92 -5.28 11.83
N PRO A 311 19.54 -4.05 12.25
CA PRO A 311 19.26 -2.97 11.30
C PRO A 311 20.44 -2.76 10.35
N GLY A 312 20.16 -2.65 9.06
CA GLY A 312 21.14 -2.53 7.97
C GLY A 312 21.65 -3.86 7.41
N GLU A 313 21.27 -4.99 7.99
CA GLU A 313 21.69 -6.31 7.49
C GLU A 313 20.83 -6.77 6.31
N GLU A 314 21.45 -7.36 5.27
CA GLU A 314 20.72 -7.94 4.14
C GLU A 314 19.95 -9.17 4.60
N ILE A 315 18.65 -9.23 4.30
CA ILE A 315 17.79 -10.38 4.58
C ILE A 315 17.92 -11.35 3.41
N ALA A 316 18.31 -12.59 3.67
CA ALA A 316 18.49 -13.60 2.66
C ALA A 316 18.14 -15.01 3.17
N TRP A 317 17.67 -15.86 2.27
CA TRP A 317 17.26 -17.25 2.58
C TRP A 317 17.83 -18.27 1.60
N ASP A 318 17.78 -19.56 1.96
CA ASP A 318 18.31 -20.62 1.12
C ASP A 318 17.25 -21.17 0.14
N TYR A 319 17.37 -20.84 -1.15
CA TYR A 319 16.39 -21.23 -2.17
C TYR A 319 16.25 -22.76 -2.33
N SER A 320 17.29 -23.53 -1.98
CA SER A 320 17.22 -24.99 -1.99
C SER A 320 16.12 -25.54 -1.08
N THR A 321 15.69 -24.79 -0.05
CA THR A 321 14.67 -25.22 0.94
C THR A 321 13.26 -25.38 0.39
N THR A 322 13.05 -25.08 -0.90
CA THR A 322 11.79 -25.36 -1.60
C THR A 322 11.94 -26.29 -2.80
N LEU A 323 13.15 -26.61 -3.24
CA LEU A 323 13.38 -27.32 -4.50
C LEU A 323 13.51 -28.83 -4.28
N ALA A 324 12.60 -29.65 -4.81
CA ALA A 324 12.68 -31.12 -4.69
C ALA A 324 13.32 -31.78 -5.92
N GLU A 325 12.64 -31.72 -7.06
CA GLU A 325 13.02 -32.34 -8.33
C GLU A 325 12.89 -31.31 -9.46
N SER A 326 13.54 -30.16 -9.26
CA SER A 326 13.56 -29.08 -10.25
C SER A 326 14.77 -29.21 -11.15
N ASN A 327 14.61 -28.87 -12.43
CA ASN A 327 15.73 -28.67 -13.36
C ASN A 327 16.43 -27.31 -13.12
N TRP A 328 15.87 -26.48 -12.24
CA TRP A 328 16.38 -25.17 -11.91
C TRP A 328 17.70 -25.23 -11.13
N HIS A 329 18.68 -24.44 -11.58
CA HIS A 329 19.94 -24.23 -10.90
C HIS A 329 20.42 -22.80 -11.13
N MET A 330 21.18 -22.23 -10.17
CA MET A 330 21.83 -20.93 -10.34
C MET A 330 23.30 -20.94 -9.90
N ILE A 331 24.12 -20.12 -10.56
CA ILE A 331 25.48 -19.83 -10.11
C ILE A 331 25.40 -18.85 -8.94
N CYS A 332 25.80 -19.30 -7.76
CA CYS A 332 25.76 -18.53 -6.53
C CYS A 332 26.93 -17.57 -6.44
N GLN A 333 26.62 -16.31 -6.16
CA GLN A 333 27.61 -15.27 -5.87
C GLN A 333 27.34 -14.59 -4.52
N CYS A 334 26.73 -15.27 -3.54
CA CYS A 334 26.37 -14.67 -2.24
C CYS A 334 27.57 -14.21 -1.39
N ARG A 335 28.80 -14.60 -1.75
CA ARG A 335 30.06 -14.26 -1.05
C ARG A 335 30.15 -14.71 0.42
N SER A 336 29.22 -15.53 0.91
CA SER A 336 29.41 -16.24 2.19
C SER A 336 30.71 -17.07 2.14
N PRO A 337 31.45 -17.19 3.27
CA PRO A 337 32.60 -18.09 3.36
C PRO A 337 32.25 -19.55 2.98
N GLU A 338 31.02 -19.97 3.27
CA GLU A 338 30.47 -21.29 2.99
C GLU A 338 29.67 -21.33 1.67
N CYS A 339 30.02 -20.47 0.70
CA CYS A 339 29.32 -20.39 -0.57
C CYS A 339 29.43 -21.68 -1.39
N ARG A 340 28.29 -22.29 -1.69
CA ARG A 340 28.17 -23.56 -2.44
C ARG A 340 28.45 -23.45 -3.94
N ARG A 341 28.60 -22.23 -4.47
CA ARG A 341 28.84 -21.91 -5.90
C ARG A 341 27.69 -22.25 -6.86
N VAL A 342 26.97 -23.35 -6.65
CA VAL A 342 25.79 -23.74 -7.44
C VAL A 342 24.66 -24.09 -6.49
N ILE A 343 23.49 -23.47 -6.69
CA ILE A 343 22.29 -23.74 -5.91
C ILE A 343 21.31 -24.52 -6.78
N GLY A 344 20.72 -25.56 -6.21
CA GLY A 344 19.70 -26.39 -6.86
C GLY A 344 18.83 -27.09 -5.83
N ASN A 345 18.43 -28.32 -6.12
CA ASN A 345 17.53 -29.11 -5.28
C ASN A 345 18.04 -29.31 -3.84
N PHE A 346 17.11 -29.42 -2.88
CA PHE A 346 17.39 -29.65 -1.46
C PHE A 346 18.25 -30.89 -1.23
N SER A 347 18.12 -31.92 -2.07
CA SER A 347 18.91 -33.14 -2.04
C SER A 347 20.41 -32.92 -2.26
N THR A 348 20.79 -31.80 -2.89
CA THR A 348 22.20 -31.41 -3.12
C THR A 348 22.89 -30.82 -1.89
N LEU A 349 22.13 -30.48 -0.84
CA LEU A 349 22.70 -30.05 0.44
C LEU A 349 23.36 -31.22 1.16
N SER A 350 24.42 -30.94 1.94
CA SER A 350 24.98 -31.94 2.86
C SER A 350 23.93 -32.43 3.86
N GLN A 351 24.06 -33.68 4.31
CA GLN A 351 23.10 -34.28 5.24
C GLN A 351 22.94 -33.43 6.52
N ALA A 352 24.04 -32.88 7.04
CA ALA A 352 24.02 -31.98 8.20
C ALA A 352 23.17 -30.73 7.95
N ARG A 353 23.30 -30.09 6.78
CA ARG A 353 22.45 -28.94 6.42
C ARG A 353 21.00 -29.30 6.21
N GLN A 354 20.73 -30.43 5.54
CA GLN A 354 19.35 -30.89 5.37
C GLN A 354 18.67 -31.07 6.73
N GLU A 355 19.38 -31.67 7.69
CA GLU A 355 18.85 -31.86 9.04
C GLU A 355 18.72 -30.55 9.82
N TRP A 356 19.65 -29.61 9.63
CA TRP A 356 19.57 -28.28 10.24
C TRP A 356 18.29 -27.53 9.84
N PHE A 357 17.94 -27.52 8.53
CA PHE A 357 16.71 -26.89 8.06
C PHE A 357 15.45 -27.65 8.49
N ARG A 358 15.48 -28.99 8.43
CA ARG A 358 14.33 -29.84 8.82
C ARG A 358 13.99 -29.69 10.31
N SER A 359 14.99 -29.78 11.19
CA SER A 359 14.81 -29.65 12.64
C SER A 359 14.23 -28.30 13.07
N ARG A 360 14.46 -27.24 12.27
CA ARG A 360 13.93 -25.88 12.50
C ARG A 360 12.63 -25.58 11.79
N ASN A 361 12.07 -26.56 11.07
CA ASN A 361 10.86 -26.41 10.26
C ASN A 361 10.97 -25.29 9.20
N LEU A 362 12.12 -25.22 8.53
CA LEU A 362 12.44 -24.19 7.53
C LEU A 362 12.42 -24.72 6.08
N VAL A 363 11.76 -25.86 5.85
CA VAL A 363 11.66 -26.49 4.53
C VAL A 363 10.21 -26.63 4.11
N ALA A 364 9.98 -26.67 2.79
CA ALA A 364 8.66 -26.97 2.25
C ALA A 364 8.16 -28.33 2.76
N PRO A 365 6.84 -28.52 2.98
CA PRO A 365 6.31 -29.72 3.65
C PRO A 365 6.72 -31.04 2.97
N TYR A 366 6.82 -31.06 1.65
CA TYR A 366 7.23 -32.23 0.86
C TYR A 366 8.72 -32.56 0.94
N LEU A 367 9.55 -31.70 1.55
CA LEU A 367 10.97 -31.94 1.82
C LEU A 367 11.23 -32.43 3.26
N ARG A 368 10.21 -32.42 4.11
CA ARG A 368 10.26 -33.04 5.46
C ARG A 368 10.39 -34.56 5.32
N ARG A 369 10.96 -35.22 6.34
CA ARG A 369 11.00 -36.70 6.38
C ARG A 369 9.56 -37.23 6.29
N ARG A 370 9.36 -38.35 5.58
CA ARG A 370 8.02 -38.93 5.34
C ARG A 370 7.21 -39.15 6.63
N ASP A 371 7.90 -39.41 7.74
CA ASP A 371 7.32 -39.65 9.07
C ASP A 371 6.83 -38.36 9.76
N ALA A 372 7.24 -37.18 9.27
CA ALA A 372 6.88 -35.86 9.79
C ALA A 372 5.81 -35.13 8.96
N VAL A 373 5.31 -35.75 7.88
CA VAL A 373 4.27 -35.16 7.01
C VAL A 373 2.90 -35.66 7.47
N THR A 374 2.13 -34.80 8.14
CA THR A 374 0.75 -35.15 8.52
C THR A 374 -0.15 -35.25 7.29
N ALA A 375 -1.24 -36.02 7.34
CA ALA A 375 -2.17 -36.18 6.22
C ALA A 375 -2.73 -34.82 5.71
N ARG A 376 -2.81 -33.82 6.59
CA ARG A 376 -3.24 -32.45 6.28
C ARG A 376 -2.26 -31.69 5.38
N ASP A 377 -0.96 -31.98 5.47
CA ASP A 377 0.09 -31.32 4.69
C ASP A 377 0.19 -31.88 3.25
N ARG A 378 -0.44 -33.02 2.96
CA ARG A 378 -0.46 -33.64 1.63
C ARG A 378 -1.57 -33.10 0.71
N ALA A 379 -2.56 -32.43 1.29
CA ALA A 379 -3.80 -32.05 0.60
C ALA A 379 -4.00 -30.52 0.45
N ALA A 380 -3.02 -29.70 0.84
CA ALA A 380 -3.11 -28.24 0.89
C ALA A 380 -2.27 -27.52 -0.17
#